data_AF-A0A651DYI8-F1
#
_entry.id   AF-A0A651DYI8-F1
#
_cell.length_a   1.000
_cell.length_b   1.000
_cell.length_c   1.000
_cell.angle_alpha   90.00
_cell.angle_beta   90.00
_cell.angle_gamma   90.00
#
_symmetry.space_group_name_H-M   'P 1'
#
loop_
_entity.id
_entity.type
_entity.pdbx_description
1 polymer ?
#
loop_
_entity_poly.entity_id
_entity_poly.type
_entity_poly.pdbx_seq_one_letter_code
_entity_poly.pdbx_strand_id
1 'polypeptide(L)' 'MPENHNDKKAVAREGIQRLKGFFIEIGMPVTLKEAGAKKEDFPKLLETLKKNKGNKLGSFMKLKLSDAKKIYEMAWE' A
#
# COMPACT_ATOMS: atom_id res chain seq x y z
N MET A 1 22.79 7.40 7.03
CA MET A 1 22.39 5.99 7.16
C MET A 1 21.46 5.87 8.35
N PRO A 2 20.39 5.05 8.28
CA PRO A 2 19.59 4.72 9.45
C PRO A 2 20.50 4.20 10.58
N GLU A 3 20.23 4.60 11.83
CA GLU A 3 21.12 4.37 12.98
C GLU A 3 21.44 2.88 13.20
N ASN A 4 20.57 1.98 12.72
CA ASN A 4 20.69 0.54 12.89
C ASN A 4 20.72 -0.24 11.56
N HIS A 5 21.61 0.15 10.64
CA HIS A 5 21.74 -0.43 9.29
C HIS A 5 21.93 -1.97 9.23
N ASN A 6 22.35 -2.60 10.34
CA ASN A 6 22.45 -4.06 10.46
C ASN A 6 21.10 -4.76 10.67
N ASP A 7 20.10 -4.07 11.24
CA ASP A 7 18.73 -4.56 11.33
C ASP A 7 17.94 -4.16 10.07
N LYS A 8 17.94 -5.05 9.08
CA LYS A 8 17.21 -4.86 7.82
C LYS A 8 15.72 -4.57 8.01
N LYS A 9 15.09 -5.10 9.06
CA LYS A 9 13.66 -4.91 9.32
C LYS A 9 13.39 -3.53 9.90
N ALA A 10 14.26 -3.04 10.79
CA ALA A 10 14.22 -1.68 11.28
C ALA A 10 14.41 -0.68 10.13
N VAL A 11 15.42 -0.90 9.27
CA VAL A 11 15.67 -0.07 8.09
C VAL A 11 14.47 -0.02 7.14
N ALA A 12 13.86 -1.17 6.85
CA ALA A 12 12.68 -1.22 5.98
C ALA A 12 11.49 -0.44 6.55
N ARG A 13 11.25 -0.52 7.86
CA ARG A 13 10.18 0.23 8.54
C ARG A 13 10.46 1.73 8.53
N GLU A 14 11.69 2.13 8.80
CA GLU A 14 12.09 3.53 8.75
C GLU A 14 11.91 4.11 7.33
N GLY A 15 12.28 3.34 6.31
CA GLY A 15 12.04 3.71 4.91
C GLY A 15 10.56 3.96 4.60
N ILE A 16 9.66 3.09 5.09
CA ILE A 16 8.21 3.28 4.94
C ILE A 16 7.74 4.58 5.61
N GLN A 17 8.22 4.87 6.83
CA GLN A 17 7.82 6.08 7.56
C GLN A 17 8.33 7.36 6.88
N ARG A 18 9.59 7.39 6.45
CA ARG A 18 10.17 8.53 5.74
C ARG A 18 9.46 8.79 4.40
N LEU A 19 9.09 7.74 3.67
CA LEU A 19 8.34 7.87 2.43
C LEU A 19 6.93 8.45 2.67
N LYS A 20 6.23 7.98 3.70
CA LYS A 20 4.94 8.59 4.10
C LYS A 20 5.11 10.06 4.47
N GLY A 21 6.14 10.40 5.25
CA GLY A 21 6.45 11.78 5.61
C GLY A 21 6.67 12.68 4.39
N PHE A 22 7.42 12.20 3.39
CA PHE A 22 7.62 12.92 2.13
C PHE A 22 6.31 13.21 1.39
N PHE A 23 5.41 12.22 1.27
CA PHE A 23 4.10 12.44 0.61
C PHE A 23 3.25 13.48 1.35
N ILE A 24 3.26 13.46 2.69
CA ILE A 24 2.58 14.47 3.51
C ILE A 24 3.18 15.85 3.27
N GLU A 25 4.52 15.96 3.22
CA GLU A 25 5.24 17.22 3.01
C GLU A 25 4.86 17.91 1.69
N ILE A 26 4.64 17.12 0.62
CA ILE A 26 4.20 17.64 -0.68
C ILE A 26 2.68 17.75 -0.82
N GLY A 27 1.92 17.55 0.27
CA GLY A 27 0.46 17.68 0.29
C GLY A 27 -0.30 16.51 -0.36
N MET A 28 0.32 15.34 -0.51
CA MET A 28 -0.35 14.14 -1.00
C MET A 28 -0.97 13.32 0.15
N PRO A 29 -2.15 12.70 -0.09
CA PRO A 29 -2.74 11.76 0.85
C PRO A 29 -1.88 10.50 0.97
N VAL A 30 -1.78 9.95 2.18
CA VAL A 30 -1.06 8.69 2.46
C VAL A 30 -2.00 7.52 2.73
N THR A 31 -3.30 7.79 2.82
CA THR A 31 -4.36 6.78 2.98
C THR A 31 -5.41 6.91 1.88
N LEU A 32 -6.12 5.82 1.60
CA LEU A 32 -7.25 5.83 0.65
C LEU A 32 -8.40 6.73 1.15
N LYS A 33 -8.58 6.85 2.47
CA LYS A 33 -9.59 7.72 3.07
C LYS A 33 -9.29 9.19 2.81
N GLU A 34 -8.04 9.62 2.99
CA GLU A 34 -7.61 10.99 2.67
C GLU A 34 -7.71 11.29 1.17
N ALA A 35 -7.51 10.28 0.32
CA ALA A 35 -7.71 10.40 -1.12
C ALA A 35 -9.20 10.40 -1.55
N GLY A 36 -10.14 10.29 -0.61
CA GLY A 36 -11.59 10.34 -0.87
C GLY A 36 -12.20 9.04 -1.41
N ALA A 37 -11.48 7.91 -1.36
CA ALA A 37 -12.09 6.62 -1.66
C ALA A 37 -13.14 6.27 -0.60
N LYS A 38 -14.00 5.27 -0.84
CA LYS A 38 -14.90 4.69 0.17
C LYS A 38 -14.64 3.19 0.32
N LYS A 39 -14.82 2.65 1.53
CA LYS A 39 -14.75 1.19 1.76
C LYS A 39 -15.74 0.41 0.88
N GLU A 40 -16.89 1.03 0.59
CA GLU A 40 -17.93 0.48 -0.29
C GLU A 40 -17.44 0.23 -1.72
N ASP A 41 -16.42 0.97 -2.18
CA ASP A 41 -15.88 0.84 -3.54
C ASP A 41 -14.85 -0.30 -3.67
N PHE A 42 -14.41 -0.91 -2.57
CA PHE A 42 -13.39 -1.95 -2.59
C PHE A 42 -13.72 -3.15 -3.50
N PRO A 43 -14.97 -3.67 -3.54
CA PRO A 43 -15.33 -4.72 -4.48
C PRO A 43 -15.11 -4.30 -5.93
N LYS A 44 -15.46 -3.06 -6.29
CA LYS A 44 -15.26 -2.51 -7.63
C LYS A 44 -13.78 -2.34 -7.97
N LEU A 45 -12.99 -1.83 -7.02
CA LEU A 45 -11.53 -1.71 -7.17
C LEU A 45 -10.86 -3.07 -7.40
N LEU A 46 -11.27 -4.11 -6.66
CA LEU A 46 -10.76 -5.47 -6.84
C LEU A 46 -11.16 -6.07 -8.20
N GLU A 47 -12.38 -5.81 -8.66
CA GLU A 47 -12.82 -6.25 -9.99
C GLU A 47 -12.00 -5.59 -11.10
N THR A 48 -11.78 -4.27 -11.02
CA THR A 48 -10.93 -3.54 -11.97
C THR A 48 -9.48 -4.02 -11.91
N LEU A 49 -8.95 -4.28 -10.72
CA LEU A 49 -7.60 -4.84 -10.54
C LEU A 49 -7.47 -6.21 -11.23
N LYS A 50 -8.46 -7.09 -11.06
CA LYS A 50 -8.50 -8.40 -11.72
C LYS A 50 -8.55 -8.25 -13.25
N LYS A 51 -9.35 -7.32 -13.77
CA LYS A 51 -9.43 -7.04 -15.22
C LYS A 51 -8.09 -6.57 -15.79
N ASN A 52 -7.38 -5.70 -15.07
CA ASN A 52 -6.14 -5.09 -15.55
C ASN A 52 -4.88 -5.98 -15.39
N LYS A 53 -4.83 -6.81 -14.34
CA LYS A 53 -3.63 -7.58 -13.99
C LYS A 53 -3.85 -9.09 -13.94
N GLY A 54 -5.07 -9.56 -14.13
CA GLY A 54 -5.43 -10.97 -14.04
C GLY A 54 -5.37 -11.52 -12.61
N ASN A 55 -5.22 -12.84 -12.50
CA ASN A 55 -5.29 -13.56 -11.23
C ASN A 55 -3.97 -13.64 -10.46
N LYS A 56 -2.84 -13.25 -11.07
CA LYS A 56 -1.50 -13.28 -10.44
C LYS A 56 -1.00 -11.85 -10.32
N LEU A 57 -0.99 -11.34 -9.09
CA LEU A 57 -0.57 -9.98 -8.77
C LEU A 57 0.83 -10.00 -8.18
N GLY A 58 1.52 -8.85 -8.27
CA GLY A 58 2.82 -8.64 -7.63
C GLY A 58 4.04 -9.21 -8.38
N SER A 59 5.09 -8.40 -8.40
CA SER A 59 6.37 -8.74 -9.02
C SER A 59 7.28 -9.49 -8.03
N PHE A 60 7.64 -8.84 -6.93
CA PHE A 60 8.51 -9.37 -5.87
C PHE A 60 7.88 -10.52 -5.08
N MET A 61 6.59 -10.40 -4.74
CA MET A 61 5.79 -11.46 -4.13
C MET A 61 4.56 -11.72 -4.99
N LYS A 62 4.17 -13.00 -5.13
CA LYS A 62 2.92 -13.38 -5.81
C LYS A 62 1.76 -13.23 -4.85
N LEU A 63 0.82 -12.36 -5.20
CA LEU A 63 -0.36 -12.01 -4.43
C LEU A 63 -1.62 -12.55 -5.12
N LYS A 64 -2.59 -12.97 -4.31
CA LYS A 64 -3.95 -13.30 -4.73
C LYS A 64 -4.86 -12.07 -4.55
N LEU A 65 -6.04 -12.11 -5.15
CA LEU A 65 -7.06 -11.06 -4.97
C LEU A 65 -7.48 -10.86 -3.50
N SER A 66 -7.48 -11.93 -2.70
CA SER A 66 -7.72 -11.84 -1.24
C SER A 66 -6.66 -11.02 -0.52
N ASP A 67 -5.40 -11.09 -0.97
CA ASP A 67 -4.30 -10.31 -0.40
C ASP A 67 -4.42 -8.85 -0.80
N ALA A 68 -4.82 -8.58 -2.04
CA ALA A 68 -5.12 -7.22 -2.50
C ALA A 68 -6.25 -6.57 -1.67
N LYS A 69 -7.29 -7.33 -1.32
CA LYS A 69 -8.37 -6.84 -0.43
C LYS A 69 -7.82 -6.40 0.92
N LYS A 70 -6.99 -7.24 1.56
CA LYS A 70 -6.35 -6.91 2.84
C LYS A 70 -5.44 -5.68 2.72
N ILE A 71 -4.75 -5.51 1.59
CA ILE A 71 -3.93 -4.32 1.33
C ILE A 71 -4.80 -3.06 1.24
N TYR A 72 -5.95 -3.11 0.57
CA TYR A 72 -6.88 -1.98 0.55
C TYR A 72 -7.44 -1.65 1.95
N GLU A 73 -7.75 -2.67 2.74
CA GLU A 73 -8.18 -2.48 4.13
C GLU A 73 -7.08 -1.85 5.01
N MET A 74 -5.83 -2.28 4.86
CA MET A 74 -4.68 -1.69 5.59
C MET A 74 -4.34 -0.28 5.11
N ALA A 75 -4.51 0.02 3.82
CA ALA A 75 -4.23 1.35 3.26
C ALA A 75 -5.37 2.35 3.46
N TRP A 76 -6.48 1.91 4.05
CA TRP A 76 -7.62 2.77 4.32
C TRP A 76 -7.37 3.76 5.47
N GLU A 77 -6.67 3.30 6.51
CA GLU A 77 -6.36 4.07 7.73
C GLU A 77 -4.92 4.60 7.76
#